data_AF-A0A933IV50-F1
#
_entry.id   AF-A0A933IV50-F1
#
_cell.length_a   1.000
_cell.length_b   1.000
_cell.length_c   1.000
_cell.angle_alpha   90.00
_cell.angle_beta   90.00
_cell.angle_gamma   90.00
#
_symmetry.space_group_name_H-M   'P 1'
#
loop_
_entity.id
_entity.type
_entity.pdbx_description
1 polymer ?
#
loop_
_entity_poly.entity_id
_entity_poly.type
_entity_poly.pdbx_seq_one_letter_code
_entity_poly.pdbx_strand_id
1 'polypeptide(L)'
;MVHAYVVTALNPKSIVFFVAFLPQFILPEKPLRPQLDVLGGTFVVLAVTNAALYALLAGGLRERLTGAGIQRTLDRLGGGVLIGAGLMTAAMRRS
;
A
#
# COMPACT_ATOMS: atom_id res chain seq x y z
N MET A 1 9.40 -9.83 -13.91
CA MET A 1 9.86 -9.64 -12.52
C MET A 1 10.82 -8.47 -12.37
N VAL A 2 11.92 -8.40 -13.13
CA VAL A 2 12.90 -7.29 -13.07
C VAL A 2 12.26 -5.91 -13.24
N HIS A 3 11.33 -5.74 -14.19
CA HIS A 3 10.61 -4.49 -14.39
C HIS A 3 9.84 -4.02 -13.14
N ALA A 4 9.17 -4.94 -12.43
CA ALA A 4 8.45 -4.61 -11.21
C ALA A 4 9.42 -4.18 -10.09
N TYR A 5 10.54 -4.88 -9.93
CA TYR A 5 11.57 -4.49 -8.95
C TYR A 5 12.14 -3.11 -9.26
N VAL A 6 12.42 -2.80 -10.53
CA VAL A 6 12.96 -1.49 -10.94
C VAL A 6 11.93 -0.38 -10.71
N VAL A 7 10.67 -0.58 -11.09
CA VAL A 7 9.61 0.41 -10.87
C VAL A 7 9.37 0.68 -9.38
N THR A 8 9.40 -0.36 -8.54
CA THR A 8 9.26 -0.23 -7.09
C THR A 8 10.50 0.42 -6.46
N ALA A 9 11.71 0.03 -6.85
CA ALA A 9 12.95 0.60 -6.32
C ALA A 9 13.10 2.08 -6.70
N LEU A 10 12.68 2.46 -7.89
CA LEU A 10 12.69 3.83 -8.39
C LEU A 10 11.41 4.60 -8.05
N ASN A 11 10.62 4.13 -7.10
CA ASN A 11 9.41 4.83 -6.70
C ASN A 11 9.78 6.16 -5.98
N PRO A 12 9.47 7.32 -6.57
CA PRO A 12 9.93 8.60 -6.03
C PRO A 12 9.34 8.89 -4.65
N LYS A 13 8.14 8.38 -4.37
CA LYS A 13 7.49 8.53 -3.05
C LYS A 13 8.30 7.80 -1.97
N SER A 14 8.72 6.56 -2.24
CA SER A 14 9.55 5.78 -1.32
C SER A 14 10.90 6.43 -1.08
N ILE A 15 11.56 6.94 -2.13
CA ILE A 15 12.86 7.62 -2.00
C ILE A 15 12.73 8.87 -1.13
N VAL A 16 11.74 9.72 -1.40
CA VAL A 16 11.51 10.95 -0.62
C VAL A 16 11.21 10.63 0.84
N PHE A 17 10.45 9.56 1.11
CA PHE A 17 10.23 9.08 2.48
C PHE A 17 11.55 8.74 3.18
N PHE A 18 12.40 7.91 2.57
CA PHE A 18 13.67 7.56 3.21
C PHE A 18 14.59 8.76 3.40
N VAL A 19 14.70 9.65 2.42
CA VAL A 19 15.52 10.86 2.55
C VAL A 19 15.02 11.78 3.66
N ALA A 20 13.70 11.89 3.85
CA ALA A 20 13.12 12.74 4.90
C ALA A 20 13.25 12.13 6.31
N PHE A 21 13.06 10.82 6.45
CA PHE A 21 12.94 10.15 7.75
C PHE A 21 14.21 9.44 8.19
N LEU A 22 14.96 8.78 7.30
CA LEU A 22 16.15 8.00 7.66
C LEU A 22 17.21 8.83 8.42
N PRO A 23 17.54 10.07 8.01
CA PRO A 23 18.52 10.88 8.73
C PRO A 23 18.11 11.20 10.17
N GLN A 24 16.80 11.24 10.46
CA GLN A 24 16.27 11.53 11.79
C GLN A 24 16.56 10.41 12.80
N PHE A 25 16.87 9.19 12.32
CA PHE A 25 17.17 8.03 13.15
C PHE A 25 18.65 7.66 13.20
N ILE A 26 19.51 8.42 12.50
CA ILE A 26 20.96 8.16 12.45
C ILE A 26 21.67 9.13 13.39
N LEU A 27 22.58 8.58 14.20
CA LEU A 27 23.53 9.35 15.01
C LEU A 27 24.82 9.58 14.20
N PRO A 28 25.14 10.84 13.81
CA PRO A 28 26.29 11.15 12.96
C PRO A 28 27.64 10.80 13.59
N GLU A 29 27.72 10.81 14.92
CA GLU A 29 28.94 10.56 15.70
C GLU A 29 29.30 9.07 15.79
N LYS A 30 28.40 8.17 15.36
CA LYS A 30 28.56 6.71 15.50
C LYS A 30 28.77 6.04 14.13
N PRO A 31 29.40 4.84 14.10
CA PRO A 31 29.54 4.07 12.86
C PRO A 31 28.20 3.84 12.15
N LEU A 32 28.14 4.11 10.85
CA LEU A 32 26.91 4.09 10.06
C LEU A 32 26.36 2.67 9.82
N ARG A 33 27.22 1.71 9.48
CA ARG A 33 26.83 0.33 9.11
C ARG A 33 25.89 -0.34 10.13
N PRO A 34 26.25 -0.47 11.43
CA PRO A 34 25.38 -1.16 12.39
C PRO A 34 24.03 -0.46 12.57
N GLN A 35 23.97 0.86 12.40
CA GLN A 35 22.71 1.62 12.46
C GLN A 35 21.82 1.26 11.27
N LEU A 36 22.38 1.24 10.05
CA LEU A 36 21.65 0.85 8.84
C LEU A 36 21.20 -0.61 8.87
N ASP A 37 22.01 -1.52 9.41
CA ASP A 37 21.64 -2.92 9.53
C ASP A 37 20.43 -3.10 10.46
N VAL A 38 20.40 -2.40 11.60
CA VAL A 38 19.27 -2.43 12.54
C VAL A 38 18.03 -1.76 11.94
N LEU A 39 18.18 -0.57 11.35
CA LEU A 39 17.07 0.18 10.71
C LEU A 39 16.48 -0.60 9.53
N GLY A 40 17.33 -1.05 8.62
CA GLY A 40 16.94 -1.84 7.44
C GLY A 40 16.33 -3.18 7.82
N GLY A 41 16.96 -3.90 8.77
CA GLY A 41 16.43 -5.17 9.27
C GLY A 41 15.04 -5.01 9.90
N THR A 42 14.87 -4.00 10.77
CA THR A 42 13.56 -3.71 11.39
C THR A 42 12.52 -3.34 10.34
N PHE A 43 12.88 -2.50 9.36
CA PHE A 43 11.98 -2.11 8.28
C PHE A 43 11.52 -3.32 7.45
N VAL A 44 12.44 -4.21 7.06
CA VAL A 44 12.12 -5.42 6.28
C VAL A 44 11.22 -6.36 7.09
N VAL A 45 11.53 -6.58 8.36
CA VAL A 45 10.70 -7.44 9.24
C VAL A 45 9.27 -6.91 9.34
N LEU A 46 9.10 -5.59 9.54
CA LEU A 46 7.78 -4.97 9.60
C LEU A 46 7.07 -5.06 8.24
N ALA A 47 7.78 -4.80 7.14
CA ALA A 47 7.21 -4.87 5.79
C ALA A 47 6.70 -6.28 5.47
N VAL A 48 7.50 -7.32 5.75
CA VAL A 48 7.13 -8.72 5.56
C VAL A 48 5.97 -9.11 6.48
N THR A 49 6.03 -8.72 7.76
CA THR A 49 4.95 -9.00 8.72
C THR A 49 3.63 -8.37 8.28
N ASN A 50 3.67 -7.12 7.86
CA ASN A 50 2.50 -6.40 7.35
C ASN A 50 1.95 -7.08 6.09
N ALA A 51 2.82 -7.40 5.12
CA ALA A 51 2.42 -8.09 3.90
C ALA A 51 1.82 -9.47 4.18
N ALA A 52 2.43 -10.25 5.08
CA ALA A 52 1.92 -11.55 5.50
C ALA A 52 0.57 -11.43 6.21
N LEU A 53 0.40 -10.45 7.11
CA LEU A 53 -0.87 -10.19 7.78
C LEU A 53 -1.97 -9.87 6.76
N TYR A 54 -1.71 -8.96 5.82
CA TYR A 54 -2.65 -8.67 4.74
C TYR A 54 -2.94 -9.89 3.88
N ALA A 55 -1.93 -10.70 3.53
CA ALA A 55 -2.11 -11.90 2.73
C ALA A 55 -2.96 -12.96 3.45
N LEU A 56 -2.74 -13.17 4.76
CA LEU A 56 -3.50 -14.11 5.57
C LEU A 56 -4.95 -13.64 5.76
N LEU A 57 -5.14 -12.35 6.08
CA LEU A 57 -6.47 -11.75 6.21
C LEU A 57 -7.23 -11.82 4.88
N ALA A 58 -6.57 -11.48 3.77
CA ALA A 58 -7.13 -11.57 2.44
C ALA A 58 -7.42 -13.02 2.02
N GLY A 59 -6.59 -13.99 2.40
CA GLY A 59 -6.82 -15.41 2.17
C GLY A 59 -8.09 -15.90 2.85
N GLY A 60 -8.26 -15.60 4.14
CA GLY A 60 -9.46 -15.96 4.89
C GLY A 60 -10.71 -15.20 4.44
N LEU A 61 -10.57 -13.94 4.05
CA LEU A 61 -11.69 -13.17 3.45
C LEU A 61 -12.04 -13.68 2.06
N ARG A 62 -11.07 -14.11 1.25
CA ARG A 62 -11.31 -14.55 -0.12
C ARG A 62 -12.28 -15.72 -0.16
N GLU A 63 -12.11 -16.73 0.68
CA GLU A 63 -13.07 -17.85 0.76
C GLU A 63 -14.49 -17.39 1.12
N ARG A 64 -14.62 -16.38 1.98
CA ARG A 64 -15.92 -15.82 2.38
C ARG A 64 -16.51 -14.89 1.31
N LEU A 65 -15.67 -14.12 0.62
CA LEU A 65 -16.08 -13.10 -0.36
C LEU A 65 -16.33 -13.67 -1.76
N THR A 66 -15.88 -14.89 -2.06
CA THR A 66 -16.20 -15.57 -3.33
C THR A 66 -17.61 -16.17 -3.39
N GLY A 67 -18.41 -16.04 -2.33
CA GLY A 67 -19.81 -16.42 -2.37
C GLY A 67 -20.61 -15.56 -3.36
N ALA A 68 -21.41 -16.18 -4.22
CA ALA A 68 -22.18 -15.51 -5.29
C ALA A 68 -23.11 -14.39 -4.78
N GLY A 69 -23.57 -14.47 -3.53
CA GLY A 69 -24.38 -13.41 -2.89
C GLY A 69 -23.56 -12.16 -2.53
N ILE A 70 -22.32 -12.33 -2.05
CA ILE A 70 -21.45 -11.21 -1.66
C ILE A 70 -20.92 -10.49 -2.90
N GLN A 71 -20.53 -11.23 -3.94
CA GLN A 71 -20.11 -10.63 -5.21
C GLN A 71 -21.22 -9.76 -5.81
N ARG A 72 -22.46 -10.24 -5.85
CA ARG A 72 -23.61 -9.44 -6.31
C ARG A 72 -23.83 -8.16 -5.52
N THR A 73 -23.63 -8.19 -4.20
CA THR A 73 -23.73 -6.98 -3.36
C THR A 73 -22.58 -6.01 -3.65
N LEU A 74 -21.35 -6.51 -3.79
CA LEU A 74 -20.19 -5.69 -4.14
C LEU A 74 -20.35 -5.04 -5.52
N ASP A 75 -20.84 -5.79 -6.51
CA ASP A 75 -21.09 -5.27 -7.87
C ASP A 75 -22.16 -4.18 -7.86
N ARG A 76 -23.24 -4.36 -7.09
CA ARG A 76 -24.31 -3.35 -6.96
C ARG A 76 -23.83 -2.10 -6.24
N LEU A 77 -23.05 -2.25 -5.17
CA LEU A 77 -22.47 -1.11 -4.45
C LEU A 77 -21.48 -0.36 -5.33
N GLY A 78 -20.57 -1.07 -6.01
CA GLY A 78 -19.61 -0.48 -6.94
C GLY A 78 -20.31 0.27 -8.07
N GLY A 79 -21.30 -0.37 -8.70
CA GLY A 79 -22.12 0.26 -9.74
C GLY A 79 -22.87 1.50 -9.23
N GLY A 80 -23.47 1.43 -8.04
CA GLY A 80 -24.17 2.55 -7.42
C GLY A 80 -23.25 3.75 -7.14
N VAL A 81 -22.04 3.49 -6.62
CA VAL A 81 -21.03 4.53 -6.38
C VAL A 81 -20.59 5.18 -7.69
N LEU A 82 -20.35 4.39 -8.75
CA LEU A 82 -19.96 4.91 -10.05
C LEU A 82 -21.05 5.76 -10.69
N ILE A 83 -22.31 5.32 -10.59
CA ILE A 83 -23.47 6.12 -11.05
C ILE A 83 -23.54 7.43 -10.27
N GLY A 84 -23.43 7.37 -8.93
CA GLY A 84 -23.43 8.55 -8.08
C GLY A 84 -22.30 9.53 -8.41
N ALA A 85 -21.07 9.03 -8.60
CA ALA A 85 -19.93 9.83 -9.02
C ALA A 85 -20.13 10.46 -10.41
N GLY A 86 -20.72 9.70 -11.34
CA GLY A 86 -21.08 10.20 -12.68
C GLY A 86 -22.11 11.33 -12.60
N LEU A 87 -23.15 11.17 -11.78
CA LEU A 87 -24.18 12.20 -11.56
C LEU A 87 -23.59 13.46 -10.91
N MET A 88 -22.75 13.31 -9.89
CA MET A 88 -22.05 14.42 -9.25
C MET A 88 -21.16 15.16 -10.25
N THR A 89 -20.39 14.43 -11.05
CA THR A 89 -19.54 15.00 -12.10
C THR A 89 -20.35 15.73 -13.16
N ALA A 90 -21.49 15.17 -13.58
CA ALA A 90 -22.39 15.79 -14.55
C ALA A 90 -23.05 17.05 -13.98
N ALA A 91 -23.41 17.06 -12.69
CA ALA A 91 -23.95 18.23 -12.00
C ALA A 91 -22.91 19.35 -11.86
N MET A 92 -21.66 19.02 -11.53
CA MET A 92 -20.55 19.99 -11.45
C MET A 92 -20.16 20.56 -12.82
N ARG A 93 -20.35 19.81 -13.91
CA ARG A 93 -20.15 20.33 -15.28
C ARG A 93 -21.27 21.25 -15.76
N ARG A 94 -22.39 21.33 -15.04
CA ARG A 94 -23.57 22.15 -15.38
C ARG A 94 -23.63 23.48 -14.62
N SER A 95 -22.66 23.76 -13.75
CA SER A 95 -22.41 25.06 -13.08
C SER A 95 -21.18 25.73 -13.66
#